data_AF-A0A2S9FDR8-F1
#
_entry.id   AF-A0A2S9FDR8-F1
#
_cell.length_a   1.000
_cell.length_b   1.000
_cell.length_c   1.000
_cell.angle_alpha   90.00
_cell.angle_beta   90.00
_cell.angle_gamma   90.00
#
_symmetry.space_group_name_H-M   'P 1'
#
loop_
_entity.id
_entity.type
_entity.pdbx_description
1 polymer ?
#
loop_
_entity_poly.entity_id
_entity_poly.type
_entity_poly.pdbx_seq_one_letter_code
_entity_poly.pdbx_strand_id
1 'polypeptide(L)'
;MRVARVLSTGVALALVAYLAAVAILGGPPAWAGDFGRPGSEWTIVVVLAALTAACVLNYRAHRMHSAGAPIAIIAGLAVTVVVLGMASFWRCYEADEPRVFSALIWTMALFTGETSAPDTCPDAAPVALDVARLGAFATLFLGALFVAGALLQSRLDRLRVSLSRAPVTVVVEIDDDAQSMLCAILASKSPGPLVLITDRPERSCVREAREHGARIVAVDFTHPETLTSLSLWRRLERLYLLSPDAWANEVRLEQISAHSDAPTDQRLQLVVRIDDPWQAEAWRSQLFGRTDAQWAADAVGRYEAT
;
A
#
# COMPACT_ATOMS: atom_id res chain seq x y z
N MET A 1 9.59 -2.24 -18.40
CA MET A 1 9.46 -1.33 -17.23
C MET A 1 10.72 -1.21 -16.39
N ARG A 2 11.48 -2.29 -16.09
CA ARG A 2 12.72 -2.20 -15.28
C ARG A 2 13.78 -1.24 -15.84
N VAL A 3 14.06 -1.30 -17.16
CA VAL A 3 15.06 -0.43 -17.82
C VAL A 3 14.67 1.05 -17.73
N ALA A 4 13.41 1.38 -18.05
CA ALA A 4 12.90 2.76 -17.96
C ALA A 4 12.98 3.31 -16.53
N ARG A 5 12.72 2.48 -15.51
CA ARG A 5 12.86 2.85 -14.09
C ARG A 5 14.31 3.20 -13.76
N VAL A 6 15.24 2.27 -14.03
CA VAL A 6 16.68 2.45 -13.76
C VAL A 6 17.22 3.69 -14.47
N LEU A 7 16.82 3.88 -15.73
CA LEU A 7 17.20 5.05 -16.50
C LEU A 7 16.65 6.34 -15.88
N SER A 8 15.36 6.39 -15.51
CA SER A 8 14.77 7.58 -14.87
C SER A 8 15.42 7.91 -13.53
N THR A 9 15.71 6.90 -12.70
CA THR A 9 16.37 7.09 -11.40
C THR A 9 17.81 7.54 -11.59
N GLY A 10 18.53 6.98 -12.58
CA GLY A 10 19.89 7.38 -12.91
C GLY A 10 19.95 8.83 -13.40
N VAL A 11 19.02 9.24 -14.27
CA VAL A 11 18.90 10.63 -14.74
C VAL A 11 18.58 11.57 -13.59
N ALA A 12 17.61 11.23 -12.74
CA ALA A 12 17.26 12.05 -11.58
C ALA A 12 18.45 12.23 -10.61
N LEU A 13 19.16 11.15 -10.30
CA LEU A 13 20.36 11.21 -9.45
C LEU A 13 21.49 12.03 -10.07
N ALA A 14 21.71 11.90 -11.38
CA ALA A 14 22.72 12.68 -12.09
C ALA A 14 22.38 14.18 -12.07
N LEU A 15 21.11 14.54 -12.25
CA LEU A 15 20.64 15.93 -12.17
C LEU A 15 20.80 16.51 -10.76
N VAL A 16 20.44 15.74 -9.72
CA VAL A 16 20.63 16.15 -8.32
C VAL A 16 22.11 16.34 -7.99
N ALA A 17 22.97 15.40 -8.40
CA ALA A 17 24.41 15.49 -8.19
C ALA A 17 25.02 16.69 -8.93
N TYR A 18 24.58 16.95 -10.16
CA TYR A 18 24.98 18.12 -10.93
C TYR A 18 24.61 19.43 -10.21
N LEU A 19 23.36 19.58 -9.76
CA LEU A 19 22.92 20.78 -9.05
C LEU A 19 23.64 20.97 -7.71
N ALA A 20 23.90 19.88 -6.97
CA ALA A 20 24.67 19.93 -5.74
C ALA A 20 26.12 20.41 -6.00
N ALA A 21 26.77 19.91 -7.06
CA ALA A 21 28.11 20.36 -7.45
C ALA A 21 28.11 21.84 -7.84
N VAL A 22 27.11 22.29 -8.63
CA VAL A 22 26.95 23.70 -9.03
C VAL A 22 26.76 24.61 -7.81
N ALA A 23 25.97 24.19 -6.81
CA ALA A 23 25.75 24.95 -5.59
C ALA A 23 27.04 25.12 -4.77
N ILE A 24 27.83 24.05 -4.64
CA ILE A 24 29.11 24.08 -3.92
C ILE A 24 30.15 24.95 -4.66
N LEU A 25 30.24 24.80 -5.98
CA LEU A 25 31.22 25.51 -6.82
C LEU A 25 30.84 26.98 -7.06
N GLY A 26 29.59 27.37 -6.79
CA GLY A 26 29.13 28.74 -6.90
C GLY A 26 28.72 29.20 -8.29
N GLY A 27 28.53 28.27 -9.23
CA GLY A 27 28.08 28.59 -10.58
C GLY A 27 28.16 27.40 -11.54
N PRO A 28 27.34 27.38 -12.61
CA PRO A 28 27.38 26.33 -13.61
C PRO A 28 28.65 26.43 -14.46
N PRO A 29 29.21 25.30 -14.93
CA PRO A 29 30.33 25.31 -15.85
C PRO A 29 29.93 25.90 -17.21
N ALA A 30 30.89 26.49 -17.93
CA ALA A 30 30.64 27.24 -19.18
C ALA A 30 29.88 26.45 -20.26
N TRP A 31 30.03 25.12 -20.30
CA TRP A 31 29.34 24.24 -21.26
C TRP A 31 27.85 24.03 -20.96
N ALA A 32 27.39 24.31 -19.74
CA ALA A 32 26.01 24.08 -19.33
C ALA A 32 25.07 25.26 -19.63
N GLY A 33 25.61 26.38 -20.12
CA GLY A 33 24.83 27.56 -20.51
C GLY A 33 23.95 28.09 -19.38
N ASP A 34 22.65 28.21 -19.63
CA ASP A 34 21.65 28.69 -18.66
C ASP A 34 21.21 27.62 -17.64
N PHE A 35 21.65 26.37 -17.82
CA PHE A 35 21.24 25.25 -16.98
C PHE A 35 22.02 25.25 -15.64
N GLY A 36 21.38 25.73 -14.58
CA GLY A 36 21.93 25.85 -13.23
C GLY A 36 22.20 27.29 -12.79
N ARG A 37 21.88 28.28 -13.64
CA ARG A 37 21.96 29.71 -13.26
C ARG A 37 20.88 30.06 -12.22
N PRO A 38 21.19 30.90 -11.21
CA PRO A 38 20.22 31.41 -10.26
C PRO A 38 18.94 31.92 -10.96
N GLY A 39 17.76 31.51 -10.48
CA GLY A 39 16.48 31.93 -11.05
C GLY A 39 16.09 31.31 -12.40
N SER A 40 16.81 30.30 -12.89
CA SER A 40 16.41 29.59 -14.13
C SER A 40 15.15 28.73 -13.89
N GLU A 41 14.01 29.14 -14.44
CA GLU A 41 12.74 28.41 -14.31
C GLU A 41 12.79 27.03 -15.00
N TRP A 42 13.51 26.95 -16.13
CA TRP A 42 13.60 25.73 -16.94
C TRP A 42 14.30 24.58 -16.22
N THR A 43 15.36 24.87 -15.46
CA THR A 43 16.08 23.85 -14.68
C THR A 43 15.19 23.27 -13.58
N ILE A 44 14.42 24.11 -12.91
CA ILE A 44 13.47 23.71 -11.88
C ILE A 44 12.45 22.73 -12.48
N VAL A 45 11.82 23.11 -13.60
CA VAL A 45 10.80 22.28 -14.25
C VAL A 45 11.36 20.91 -14.67
N VAL A 46 12.53 20.88 -15.31
CA VAL A 46 13.16 19.63 -15.78
C VAL A 46 13.50 18.70 -14.62
N VAL A 47 14.06 19.24 -13.53
CA VAL A 47 14.48 18.44 -12.38
C VAL A 47 13.26 17.91 -11.63
N LEU A 48 12.23 18.72 -11.43
CA LEU A 48 10.97 18.28 -10.83
C LEU A 48 10.27 17.23 -11.69
N ALA A 49 10.27 17.38 -13.02
CA ALA A 49 9.73 16.39 -13.94
C ALA A 49 10.50 15.05 -13.86
N ALA A 50 11.83 15.09 -13.75
CA ALA A 50 12.65 13.90 -13.60
C ALA A 50 12.42 13.20 -12.25
N LEU A 51 12.35 13.95 -11.15
CA LEU A 51 12.07 13.41 -9.82
C LEU A 51 10.67 12.80 -9.74
N THR A 52 9.65 13.50 -10.25
CA THR A 52 8.26 12.98 -10.29
C THR A 52 8.16 11.73 -11.16
N ALA A 53 8.81 11.69 -12.33
CA ALA A 53 8.86 10.49 -13.18
C ALA A 53 9.51 9.30 -12.43
N ALA A 54 10.64 9.53 -11.75
CA ALA A 54 11.31 8.49 -10.96
C ALA A 54 10.41 7.99 -9.81
N CYS A 55 9.74 8.88 -9.07
CA CYS A 55 8.80 8.51 -8.01
C CYS A 55 7.62 7.69 -8.55
N VAL A 56 6.99 8.13 -9.65
CA VAL A 56 5.83 7.44 -10.26
C VAL A 56 6.20 6.06 -10.78
N LEU A 57 7.35 5.94 -11.46
CA LEU A 57 7.80 4.65 -12.00
C LEU A 57 8.17 3.66 -10.89
N ASN A 58 8.80 4.14 -9.81
CA ASN A 58 9.07 3.31 -8.64
C ASN A 58 7.76 2.89 -7.94
N TYR A 59 6.84 3.83 -7.68
CA TYR A 59 5.55 3.53 -7.06
C TYR A 59 4.75 2.49 -7.85
N ARG A 60 4.67 2.63 -9.18
CA ARG A 60 3.97 1.68 -10.05
C ARG A 60 4.61 0.29 -10.05
N ALA A 61 5.94 0.21 -9.99
CA ALA A 61 6.64 -1.06 -9.94
C ALA A 61 6.44 -1.80 -8.60
N HIS A 62 6.36 -1.07 -7.49
CA HIS A 62 6.20 -1.64 -6.16
C HIS A 62 4.75 -1.93 -5.76
N ARG A 63 3.76 -1.37 -6.46
CA ARG A 63 2.33 -1.69 -6.29
C ARG A 63 2.01 -3.19 -6.39
N MET A 64 2.92 -4.01 -6.93
CA MET A 64 2.74 -5.44 -7.10
C MET A 64 3.42 -6.29 -6.00
N HIS A 65 4.30 -5.75 -5.14
CA HIS A 65 5.18 -6.62 -4.32
C HIS A 65 5.55 -6.18 -2.88
N SER A 66 5.21 -4.97 -2.36
CA SER A 66 5.62 -4.64 -0.98
C SER A 66 4.87 -3.49 -0.30
N ALA A 67 4.54 -3.66 0.98
CA ALA A 67 3.99 -2.61 1.87
C ALA A 67 4.95 -1.42 2.14
N GLY A 68 6.25 -1.53 1.83
CA GLY A 68 7.27 -0.51 2.11
C GLY A 68 7.46 0.59 1.06
N ALA A 69 6.76 0.52 -0.09
CA ALA A 69 7.00 1.43 -1.22
C ALA A 69 6.81 2.93 -0.92
N PRO A 70 5.75 3.36 -0.20
CA PRO A 70 5.55 4.78 0.11
C PRO A 70 6.67 5.34 1.00
N ILE A 71 7.12 4.55 1.97
CA ILE A 71 8.18 4.92 2.91
C ILE A 71 9.49 5.14 2.14
N ALA A 72 9.84 4.22 1.24
CA ALA A 72 11.05 4.35 0.42
C ALA A 72 11.03 5.60 -0.48
N ILE A 73 9.86 5.96 -1.03
CA ILE A 73 9.70 7.17 -1.86
C ILE A 73 9.89 8.44 -1.03
N ILE A 74 9.24 8.53 0.14
CA ILE A 74 9.38 9.68 1.04
C ILE A 74 10.83 9.80 1.50
N ALA A 75 11.45 8.69 1.91
CA ALA A 75 12.85 8.68 2.35
C ALA A 75 13.80 9.12 1.24
N GLY A 76 13.61 8.63 0.01
CA GLY A 76 14.41 9.04 -1.14
C GLY A 76 14.27 10.54 -1.44
N LEU A 77 13.03 11.07 -1.41
CA LEU A 77 12.77 12.49 -1.62
C LEU A 77 13.41 13.34 -0.51
N ALA A 78 13.27 12.93 0.76
CA ALA A 78 13.89 13.60 1.90
C ALA A 78 15.42 13.65 1.77
N VAL A 79 16.05 12.55 1.36
CA VAL A 79 17.50 12.52 1.10
C VAL A 79 17.89 13.49 -0.01
N THR A 80 17.12 13.57 -1.11
CA THR A 80 17.42 14.55 -2.19
C THR A 80 17.31 15.99 -1.70
N VAL A 81 16.31 16.31 -0.86
CA VAL A 81 16.15 17.63 -0.24
C VAL A 81 17.34 17.94 0.66
N VAL A 82 17.76 16.98 1.49
CA VAL A 82 18.90 17.16 2.39
C VAL A 82 20.18 17.43 1.62
N VAL A 83 20.47 16.63 0.58
CA VAL A 83 21.66 16.81 -0.26
C VAL A 83 21.67 18.18 -0.95
N LEU A 84 20.55 18.59 -1.55
CA LEU A 84 20.45 19.87 -2.26
C LEU A 84 20.48 21.06 -1.30
N GLY A 85 19.80 20.97 -0.15
CA GLY A 85 19.80 22.00 0.89
C GLY A 85 21.18 22.19 1.49
N MET A 86 21.84 21.09 1.87
CA MET A 86 23.17 21.13 2.46
C MET A 86 24.23 21.63 1.48
N ALA A 87 24.13 21.27 0.19
CA ALA A 87 24.98 21.81 -0.86
C ALA A 87 24.76 23.32 -1.08
N SER A 88 23.52 23.80 -0.93
CA SER A 88 23.17 25.21 -1.08
C SER A 88 23.67 26.06 0.10
N PHE A 89 23.58 25.54 1.33
CA PHE A 89 24.06 26.22 2.53
C PHE A 89 25.56 26.01 2.81
N TRP A 90 26.26 25.23 1.98
CA TRP A 90 27.68 24.93 2.18
C TRP A 90 28.58 26.17 2.26
N ARG A 91 28.16 27.26 1.61
CA ARG A 91 28.88 28.54 1.59
C ARG A 91 28.38 29.56 2.62
N CYS A 92 27.30 29.24 3.34
CA CYS A 92 26.72 30.12 4.36
C CYS A 92 27.15 29.63 5.74
N TYR A 93 28.30 30.11 6.20
CA TYR A 93 28.82 29.81 7.53
C TYR A 93 29.49 31.05 8.12
N GLU A 94 29.32 31.23 9.41
CA GLU A 94 30.10 32.20 10.19
C GLU A 94 31.45 31.58 10.61
N ALA A 95 32.46 32.42 10.84
CA ALA A 95 33.84 31.98 11.05
C ALA A 95 34.05 31.06 12.27
N ASP A 96 33.15 31.11 13.27
CA ASP A 96 33.27 30.38 14.53
C ASP A 96 32.46 29.07 14.60
N GLU A 97 31.70 28.70 13.55
CA GLU A 97 30.80 27.54 13.59
C GLU A 97 31.19 26.43 12.59
N PRO A 98 31.10 25.12 12.95
CA PRO A 98 31.38 24.04 12.02
C PRO A 98 30.38 23.99 10.85
N ARG A 99 30.91 24.22 9.64
CA ARG A 99 30.17 24.30 8.35
C ARG A 99 29.09 23.25 8.13
N VAL A 100 29.38 21.99 8.48
CA VAL A 100 28.48 20.85 8.27
C VAL A 100 27.24 20.97 9.17
N PHE A 101 27.42 21.41 10.41
CA PHE A 101 26.33 21.50 11.39
C PHE A 101 25.41 22.68 11.06
N SER A 102 25.97 23.85 10.74
CA SER A 102 25.19 25.01 10.32
C SER A 102 24.37 24.70 9.07
N ALA A 103 24.99 24.10 8.03
CA ALA A 103 24.27 23.71 6.81
C ALA A 103 23.15 22.69 7.08
N LEU A 104 23.33 21.78 8.06
CA LEU A 104 22.31 20.82 8.46
C LEU A 104 21.13 21.50 9.17
N ILE A 105 21.39 22.44 10.09
CA ILE A 105 20.35 23.21 10.79
C ILE A 105 19.49 23.98 9.80
N TRP A 106 20.12 24.73 8.88
CA TRP A 106 19.39 25.51 7.87
C TRP A 106 18.60 24.62 6.90
N THR A 107 19.11 23.42 6.60
CA THR A 107 18.36 22.44 5.82
C THR A 107 17.15 21.89 6.59
N MET A 108 17.26 21.71 7.91
CA MET A 108 16.14 21.30 8.76
C MET A 108 15.04 22.37 8.80
N ALA A 109 15.41 23.65 8.76
CA ALA A 109 14.46 24.77 8.68
C ALA A 109 13.59 24.76 7.40
N LEU A 110 14.05 24.11 6.31
CA LEU A 110 13.20 23.92 5.12
C LEU A 110 11.95 23.08 5.42
N PHE A 111 12.04 22.14 6.37
CA PHE A 111 10.90 21.30 6.76
C PHE A 111 9.97 21.99 7.77
N THR A 112 10.42 23.07 8.43
CA THR A 112 9.56 23.89 9.29
C THR A 112 8.76 24.92 8.50
N GLY A 113 9.08 25.11 7.22
CA GLY A 113 8.42 26.06 6.32
C GLY A 113 9.12 27.42 6.25
N GLU A 114 10.33 27.55 6.82
CA GLU A 114 11.14 28.76 6.66
C GLU A 114 11.66 28.86 5.23
N THR A 115 11.32 29.94 4.55
CA THR A 115 11.69 30.18 3.16
C THR A 115 12.86 31.14 3.01
N SER A 116 13.23 31.88 4.05
CA SER A 116 14.28 32.90 3.98
C SER A 116 15.66 32.27 4.14
N ALA A 117 16.62 32.69 3.33
CA ALA A 117 18.02 32.36 3.56
C ALA A 117 18.59 33.28 4.66
N PRO A 118 19.55 32.83 5.47
CA PRO A 118 20.21 33.69 6.44
C PRO A 118 21.01 34.80 5.74
N ASP A 119 21.15 35.95 6.41
CA ASP A 119 21.84 37.14 5.89
C ASP A 119 23.34 36.89 5.58
N THR A 120 23.90 35.79 6.07
CA THR A 120 25.27 35.34 5.81
C THR A 120 25.45 34.65 4.45
N CYS A 121 24.35 34.42 3.71
CA CYS A 121 24.38 33.85 2.37
C CYS A 121 24.60 34.92 1.28
N PRO A 122 25.24 34.57 0.15
CA PRO A 122 25.35 35.46 -1.01
C PRO A 122 23.98 35.78 -1.63
N ASP A 123 23.81 37.01 -2.15
CA ASP A 123 22.53 37.56 -2.67
C ASP A 123 21.88 36.71 -3.76
N ALA A 124 22.67 35.95 -4.54
CA ALA A 124 22.17 35.06 -5.58
C ALA A 124 21.98 33.64 -5.05
N ALA A 125 20.74 33.29 -4.69
CA ALA A 125 20.40 31.95 -4.25
C ALA A 125 20.60 30.91 -5.39
N PRO A 126 21.25 29.76 -5.13
CA PRO A 126 21.40 28.71 -6.13
C PRO A 126 20.04 28.05 -6.41
N VAL A 127 19.79 27.65 -7.66
CA VAL A 127 18.57 26.92 -8.08
C VAL A 127 18.34 25.65 -7.25
N ALA A 128 19.42 25.03 -6.78
CA ALA A 128 19.35 23.86 -5.90
C ALA A 128 18.50 24.11 -4.65
N LEU A 129 18.50 25.34 -4.12
CA LEU A 129 17.72 25.73 -2.95
C LEU A 129 16.23 25.79 -3.26
N ASP A 130 15.84 26.32 -4.43
CA ASP A 130 14.43 26.37 -4.84
C ASP A 130 13.87 24.97 -5.09
N VAL A 131 14.66 24.09 -5.71
CA VAL A 131 14.31 22.68 -5.86
C VAL A 131 14.21 21.99 -4.49
N ALA A 132 15.11 22.28 -3.55
CA ALA A 132 15.06 21.74 -2.19
C ALA A 132 13.80 22.21 -1.42
N ARG A 133 13.43 23.49 -1.51
CA ARG A 133 12.21 24.05 -0.91
C ARG A 133 10.95 23.35 -1.44
N LEU A 134 10.80 23.26 -2.76
CA LEU A 134 9.66 22.57 -3.38
C LEU A 134 9.65 21.08 -3.02
N GLY A 135 10.83 20.44 -2.96
CA GLY A 135 10.98 19.07 -2.51
C GLY A 135 10.59 18.86 -1.05
N ALA A 136 10.92 19.80 -0.15
CA ALA A 136 10.55 19.74 1.26
C ALA A 136 9.03 19.79 1.43
N PHE A 137 8.36 20.74 0.77
CA PHE A 137 6.89 20.81 0.75
C PHE A 137 6.28 19.52 0.19
N ALA A 138 6.78 19.03 -0.95
CA ALA A 138 6.31 17.79 -1.54
C ALA A 138 6.47 16.60 -0.56
N THR A 139 7.59 16.52 0.15
CA THR A 139 7.84 15.46 1.15
C THR A 139 6.80 15.50 2.26
N LEU A 140 6.51 16.68 2.80
CA LEU A 140 5.52 16.88 3.86
C LEU A 140 4.10 16.55 3.39
N PHE A 141 3.69 17.09 2.23
CA PHE A 141 2.37 16.85 1.66
C PHE A 141 2.16 15.38 1.30
N LEU A 142 3.13 14.74 0.63
CA LEU A 142 3.05 13.32 0.32
C LEU A 142 3.03 12.48 1.59
N GLY A 143 3.86 12.80 2.59
CA GLY A 143 3.85 12.13 3.89
C GLY A 143 2.47 12.15 4.54
N ALA A 144 1.86 13.34 4.64
CA ALA A 144 0.51 13.50 5.17
C ALA A 144 -0.54 12.73 4.36
N LEU A 145 -0.49 12.80 3.02
CA LEU A 145 -1.38 12.05 2.13
C LEU A 145 -1.23 10.54 2.26
N PHE A 146 -0.01 10.04 2.44
CA PHE A 146 0.24 8.61 2.64
C PHE A 146 -0.30 8.12 3.98
N VAL A 147 -0.11 8.89 5.07
CA VAL A 147 -0.67 8.59 6.39
C VAL A 147 -2.20 8.61 6.34
N ALA A 148 -2.79 9.67 5.80
CA ALA A 148 -4.24 9.78 5.65
C ALA A 148 -4.79 8.65 4.76
N GLY A 149 -4.09 8.34 3.67
CA GLY A 149 -4.41 7.23 2.78
C GLY A 149 -4.39 5.89 3.49
N ALA A 150 -3.39 5.63 4.35
CA ALA A 150 -3.29 4.43 5.18
C ALA A 150 -4.46 4.31 6.17
N LEU A 151 -4.82 5.41 6.85
CA LEU A 151 -5.95 5.44 7.79
C LEU A 151 -7.30 5.24 7.09
N LEU A 152 -7.45 5.72 5.86
CA LEU A 152 -8.68 5.56 5.07
C LEU A 152 -8.79 4.22 4.35
N GLN A 153 -7.77 3.35 4.37
CA GLN A 153 -7.80 2.10 3.60
C GLN A 153 -9.00 1.23 3.96
N SER A 154 -9.31 1.09 5.25
CA SER A 154 -10.45 0.29 5.71
C SER A 154 -11.80 0.81 5.18
N ARG A 155 -11.98 2.13 5.14
CA ARG A 155 -13.18 2.77 4.58
C ARG A 155 -13.23 2.63 3.06
N LEU A 156 -12.10 2.77 2.38
CA LEU A 156 -12.00 2.62 0.93
C LEU A 156 -12.24 1.18 0.49
N ASP A 157 -11.77 0.19 1.24
CA ASP A 157 -12.02 -1.22 0.96
C ASP A 157 -13.51 -1.54 1.13
N ARG A 158 -14.14 -1.06 2.20
CA ARG A 158 -15.60 -1.21 2.39
C ARG A 158 -16.40 -0.54 1.28
N LEU A 159 -16.00 0.67 0.86
CA LEU A 159 -16.64 1.40 -0.24
C LEU A 159 -16.44 0.71 -1.60
N ARG A 160 -15.25 0.17 -1.87
CA ARG A 160 -14.98 -0.56 -3.12
C ARG A 160 -15.78 -1.85 -3.19
N VAL A 161 -15.88 -2.59 -2.07
CA VAL A 161 -16.72 -3.80 -1.99
C VAL A 161 -18.19 -3.44 -2.13
N SER A 162 -18.66 -2.32 -1.57
CA SER A 162 -20.06 -1.90 -1.78
C SER A 162 -20.33 -1.47 -3.22
N LEU A 163 -19.40 -0.77 -3.88
CA LEU A 163 -19.52 -0.31 -5.28
C LEU A 163 -19.35 -1.41 -6.33
N SER A 164 -18.72 -2.54 -5.99
CA SER A 164 -18.47 -3.63 -6.93
C SER A 164 -19.76 -4.38 -7.25
N ARG A 165 -20.29 -4.27 -8.47
CA ARG A 165 -21.49 -5.04 -8.87
C ARG A 165 -21.21 -6.52 -9.20
N ALA A 166 -19.95 -6.95 -9.11
CA ALA A 166 -19.51 -8.30 -9.43
C ALA A 166 -19.80 -9.29 -8.29
N PRO A 167 -19.96 -10.59 -8.60
CA PRO A 167 -20.01 -11.65 -7.59
C PRO A 167 -18.75 -11.67 -6.73
N VAL A 168 -18.91 -12.01 -5.46
CA VAL A 168 -17.87 -11.92 -4.43
C VAL A 168 -17.53 -13.30 -3.89
N THR A 169 -16.23 -13.58 -3.80
CA THR A 169 -15.72 -14.73 -3.03
C THR A 169 -15.42 -14.27 -1.62
N VAL A 170 -15.98 -14.95 -0.61
CA VAL A 170 -15.81 -14.61 0.80
C VAL A 170 -15.02 -15.70 1.50
N VAL A 171 -14.02 -15.31 2.28
CA VAL A 171 -13.27 -16.16 3.20
C VAL A 171 -13.53 -15.64 4.61
N VAL A 172 -14.00 -16.50 5.52
CA VAL A 172 -14.26 -16.16 6.92
C VAL A 172 -13.23 -16.83 7.80
N GLU A 173 -12.48 -15.98 8.50
CA GLU A 173 -11.29 -16.31 9.27
C GLU A 173 -10.20 -17.03 8.49
N ILE A 174 -8.96 -16.84 8.93
CA ILE A 174 -7.79 -17.62 8.52
C ILE A 174 -6.85 -17.72 9.73
N ASP A 175 -6.12 -18.82 9.84
CA ASP A 175 -4.94 -18.96 10.70
C ASP A 175 -3.65 -18.87 9.87
N ASP A 176 -2.50 -18.98 10.53
CA ASP A 176 -1.20 -18.93 9.84
C ASP A 176 -0.98 -20.17 8.93
N ASP A 177 -1.66 -21.28 9.21
CA ASP A 177 -1.54 -22.53 8.44
C ASP A 177 -2.44 -22.55 7.18
N ALA A 178 -3.43 -21.65 7.07
CA ALA A 178 -4.34 -21.55 5.91
C ALA A 178 -3.77 -20.75 4.72
N GLN A 179 -2.50 -20.35 4.76
CA GLN A 179 -1.89 -19.52 3.71
C GLN A 179 -1.84 -20.25 2.35
N SER A 180 -1.47 -21.54 2.34
CA SER A 180 -1.46 -22.38 1.13
C SER A 180 -2.85 -22.47 0.50
N MET A 181 -3.88 -22.64 1.34
CA MET A 181 -5.28 -22.69 0.94
C MET A 181 -5.72 -21.36 0.33
N LEU A 182 -5.35 -20.23 0.94
CA LEU A 182 -5.66 -18.91 0.42
C LEU A 182 -5.02 -18.66 -0.95
N CYS A 183 -3.77 -19.08 -1.14
CA CYS A 183 -3.09 -19.01 -2.44
C CYS A 183 -3.80 -19.87 -3.48
N ALA A 184 -4.24 -21.08 -3.14
CA ALA A 184 -5.02 -21.95 -4.02
C ALA A 184 -6.38 -21.32 -4.40
N ILE A 185 -7.07 -20.68 -3.45
CA ILE A 185 -8.33 -19.95 -3.70
C ILE A 185 -8.09 -18.78 -4.65
N LEU A 186 -7.02 -18.02 -4.44
CA LEU A 186 -6.66 -16.89 -5.31
C LEU A 186 -6.30 -17.33 -6.74
N ALA A 187 -5.70 -18.51 -6.90
CA ALA A 187 -5.38 -19.08 -8.20
C ALA A 187 -6.61 -19.62 -8.94
N SER A 188 -7.60 -20.15 -8.20
CA SER A 188 -8.78 -20.82 -8.75
C SER A 188 -10.02 -19.93 -8.89
N LYS A 189 -9.99 -18.70 -8.37
CA LYS A 189 -11.18 -17.83 -8.36
C LYS A 189 -11.59 -17.31 -9.75
N SER A 190 -12.90 -17.11 -9.91
CA SER A 190 -13.49 -16.28 -10.96
C SER A 190 -13.01 -14.81 -10.86
N PRO A 191 -13.09 -14.01 -11.95
CA PRO A 191 -12.76 -12.58 -11.92
C PRO A 191 -13.74 -11.79 -11.03
N GLY A 192 -13.45 -11.73 -9.73
CA GLY A 192 -14.22 -11.02 -8.71
C GLY A 192 -13.37 -10.63 -7.49
N PRO A 193 -13.84 -9.70 -6.65
CA PRO A 193 -13.16 -9.34 -5.41
C PRO A 193 -13.18 -10.52 -4.43
N LEU A 194 -12.02 -10.80 -3.80
CA LEU A 194 -11.91 -11.70 -2.66
C LEU A 194 -12.03 -10.88 -1.39
N VAL A 195 -12.97 -11.22 -0.52
CA VAL A 195 -13.19 -10.55 0.77
C VAL A 195 -12.83 -11.51 1.90
N LEU A 196 -11.87 -11.11 2.74
CA LEU A 196 -11.49 -11.80 3.96
C LEU A 196 -12.16 -11.13 5.16
N ILE A 197 -13.00 -11.87 5.88
CA ILE A 197 -13.67 -11.43 7.11
C ILE A 197 -12.89 -11.98 8.30
N THR A 198 -12.49 -11.13 9.25
CA THR A 198 -11.69 -11.54 10.41
C THR A 198 -11.97 -10.66 11.63
N ASP A 199 -11.78 -11.23 12.83
CA ASP A 199 -11.82 -10.51 14.11
C ASP A 199 -10.52 -9.76 14.40
N ARG A 200 -9.41 -10.24 13.83
CA ARG A 200 -8.04 -9.80 14.15
C ARG A 200 -7.31 -9.39 12.87
N PRO A 201 -7.55 -8.18 12.35
CA PRO A 201 -6.97 -7.71 11.10
C PRO A 201 -5.45 -7.45 11.16
N GLU A 202 -4.84 -7.50 12.35
CA GLU A 202 -3.41 -7.23 12.60
C GLU A 202 -2.52 -8.46 12.39
N ARG A 203 -3.09 -9.67 12.26
CA ARG A 203 -2.30 -10.90 12.10
C ARG A 203 -1.47 -10.87 10.81
N SER A 204 -0.30 -11.52 10.86
CA SER A 204 0.62 -11.69 9.72
C SER A 204 -0.06 -12.28 8.50
N CYS A 205 -0.81 -13.37 8.68
CA CYS A 205 -1.54 -14.05 7.61
C CYS A 205 -2.58 -13.13 6.93
N VAL A 206 -3.24 -12.25 7.70
CA VAL A 206 -4.20 -11.28 7.16
C VAL A 206 -3.49 -10.17 6.39
N ARG A 207 -2.33 -9.69 6.88
CA ARG A 207 -1.52 -8.72 6.15
C ARG A 207 -1.04 -9.29 4.81
N GLU A 208 -0.61 -10.54 4.80
CA GLU A 208 -0.20 -11.22 3.59
C GLU A 208 -1.36 -11.44 2.61
N ALA A 209 -2.54 -11.83 3.10
CA ALA A 209 -3.75 -11.89 2.28
C ALA A 209 -4.05 -10.54 1.60
N ARG A 210 -3.83 -9.43 2.32
CA ARG A 210 -3.97 -8.06 1.78
C ARG A 210 -3.00 -7.79 0.63
N GLU A 211 -1.75 -8.21 0.79
CA GLU A 211 -0.71 -8.06 -0.24
C GLU A 211 -1.05 -8.86 -1.51
N HIS A 212 -1.71 -10.01 -1.36
CA HIS A 212 -2.21 -10.81 -2.47
C HIS A 212 -3.55 -10.31 -3.06
N GLY A 213 -4.03 -9.14 -2.62
CA GLY A 213 -5.19 -8.46 -3.20
C GLY A 213 -6.54 -8.79 -2.57
N ALA A 214 -6.57 -9.53 -1.45
CA ALA A 214 -7.77 -9.69 -0.66
C ALA A 214 -8.20 -8.36 -0.02
N ARG A 215 -9.51 -8.14 0.08
CA ARG A 215 -10.12 -7.01 0.78
C ARG A 215 -10.49 -7.44 2.18
N ILE A 216 -10.08 -6.70 3.20
CA ILE A 216 -10.25 -7.13 4.59
C ILE A 216 -11.41 -6.38 5.24
N VAL A 217 -12.34 -7.14 5.80
CA VAL A 217 -13.48 -6.63 6.55
C VAL A 217 -13.34 -7.12 7.99
N ALA A 218 -13.07 -6.19 8.90
CA ALA A 218 -13.01 -6.49 10.31
C ALA A 218 -14.44 -6.61 10.88
N VAL A 219 -14.72 -7.71 11.57
CA VAL A 219 -16.05 -8.04 12.13
C VAL A 219 -15.85 -8.60 13.53
N ASP A 220 -16.76 -8.27 14.44
CA ASP A 220 -16.75 -8.84 15.78
C ASP A 220 -17.63 -10.08 15.81
N PHE A 221 -17.02 -11.27 15.82
CA PHE A 221 -17.77 -12.53 15.85
C PHE A 221 -18.54 -12.76 17.16
N THR A 222 -18.29 -11.99 18.22
CA THR A 222 -19.11 -12.05 19.44
C THR A 222 -20.49 -11.41 19.25
N HIS A 223 -20.61 -10.53 18.24
CA HIS A 223 -21.82 -9.78 17.89
C HIS A 223 -22.28 -10.20 16.48
N PRO A 224 -23.11 -11.25 16.35
CA PRO A 224 -23.46 -11.86 15.06
C PRO A 224 -24.09 -10.89 14.05
N GLU A 225 -24.74 -9.84 14.52
CA GLU A 225 -25.29 -8.74 13.71
C GLU A 225 -24.22 -8.02 12.86
N THR A 226 -22.97 -8.00 13.30
CA THR A 226 -21.87 -7.38 12.56
C THR A 226 -21.50 -8.19 11.31
N LEU A 227 -21.69 -9.52 11.36
CA LEU A 227 -21.49 -10.42 10.23
C LEU A 227 -22.70 -10.37 9.29
N THR A 228 -23.92 -10.52 9.82
CA THR A 228 -25.14 -10.65 9.01
C THR A 228 -25.54 -9.35 8.31
N SER A 229 -25.19 -8.18 8.86
CA SER A 229 -25.49 -6.86 8.26
C SER A 229 -24.68 -6.53 7.00
N LEU A 230 -23.71 -7.37 6.61
CA LEU A 230 -22.89 -7.11 5.45
C LEU A 230 -23.70 -7.31 4.15
N SER A 231 -23.88 -6.23 3.39
CA SER A 231 -24.57 -6.25 2.07
C SER A 231 -23.94 -7.17 1.01
N LEU A 232 -22.80 -7.80 1.30
CA LEU A 232 -22.08 -8.69 0.39
C LEU A 232 -22.75 -10.06 0.24
N TRP A 233 -23.59 -10.50 1.19
CA TRP A 233 -24.24 -11.81 1.16
C TRP A 233 -25.16 -12.00 -0.05
N ARG A 234 -25.80 -10.92 -0.51
CA ARG A 234 -26.63 -10.90 -1.73
C ARG A 234 -25.85 -11.10 -3.04
N ARG A 235 -24.52 -11.00 -2.99
CA ARG A 235 -23.63 -11.13 -4.15
C ARG A 235 -22.64 -12.27 -3.97
N LEU A 236 -22.91 -13.16 -3.02
CA LEU A 236 -22.04 -14.27 -2.70
C LEU A 236 -22.04 -15.27 -3.87
N GLU A 237 -20.86 -15.67 -4.32
CA GLU A 237 -20.68 -16.76 -5.31
C GLU A 237 -20.03 -17.98 -4.66
N ARG A 238 -19.02 -17.73 -3.82
CA ARG A 238 -18.28 -18.75 -3.09
C ARG A 238 -18.03 -18.32 -1.65
N LEU A 239 -18.23 -19.23 -0.71
CA LEU A 239 -17.97 -19.06 0.71
C LEU A 239 -16.92 -20.07 1.18
N TYR A 240 -15.87 -19.58 1.80
CA TYR A 240 -14.86 -20.39 2.47
C TYR A 240 -14.90 -20.08 3.96
N LEU A 241 -15.15 -21.08 4.79
CA LEU A 241 -15.12 -20.99 6.24
C LEU A 241 -13.84 -21.68 6.72
N LEU A 242 -12.78 -20.91 6.98
CA LEU A 242 -11.45 -21.46 7.22
C LEU A 242 -10.97 -21.31 8.66
N SER A 243 -11.90 -21.10 9.60
CA SER A 243 -11.57 -21.15 11.03
C SER A 243 -11.00 -22.52 11.38
N PRO A 244 -9.99 -22.60 12.26
CA PRO A 244 -9.54 -23.88 12.82
C PRO A 244 -10.60 -24.53 13.72
N ASP A 245 -11.59 -23.78 14.20
CA ASP A 245 -12.71 -24.32 14.99
C ASP A 245 -13.89 -24.68 14.06
N ALA A 246 -14.11 -25.99 13.89
CA ALA A 246 -15.19 -26.52 13.06
C ALA A 246 -16.58 -26.11 13.58
N TRP A 247 -16.77 -26.03 14.90
CA TRP A 247 -18.05 -25.62 15.48
C TRP A 247 -18.35 -24.15 15.18
N ALA A 248 -17.34 -23.28 15.28
CA ALA A 248 -17.48 -21.88 14.90
C ALA A 248 -17.86 -21.73 13.42
N ASN A 249 -17.29 -22.56 12.54
CA ASN A 249 -17.66 -22.58 11.11
C ASN A 249 -19.12 -22.98 10.92
N GLU A 250 -19.62 -24.01 11.60
CA GLU A 250 -21.03 -24.43 11.50
C GLU A 250 -22.00 -23.33 11.96
N VAL A 251 -21.77 -22.72 13.12
CA VAL A 251 -22.61 -21.62 13.63
C VAL A 251 -22.63 -20.44 12.65
N ARG A 252 -21.49 -20.08 12.07
CA ARG A 252 -21.39 -19.00 11.07
C ARG A 252 -22.10 -19.37 9.77
N LEU A 253 -22.01 -20.63 9.35
CA LEU A 253 -22.70 -21.11 8.16
C LEU A 253 -24.21 -20.95 8.31
N GLU A 254 -24.77 -21.29 9.47
CA GLU A 254 -26.21 -21.12 9.74
C GLU A 254 -26.62 -19.64 9.70
N GLN A 255 -25.84 -18.78 10.33
CA GLN A 255 -26.09 -17.33 10.34
C GLN A 255 -26.04 -16.72 8.93
N ILE A 256 -25.03 -17.08 8.13
CA ILE A 256 -24.89 -16.60 6.75
C ILE A 256 -26.00 -17.18 5.87
N SER A 257 -26.30 -18.47 6.03
CA SER A 257 -27.33 -19.17 5.26
C SER A 257 -28.70 -18.53 5.41
N ALA A 258 -29.03 -18.02 6.59
CA ALA A 258 -30.27 -17.30 6.85
C ALA A 258 -30.35 -15.91 6.19
N HIS A 259 -29.22 -15.35 5.73
CA HIS A 259 -29.13 -13.99 5.19
C HIS A 259 -28.60 -13.94 3.74
N SER A 260 -28.21 -15.09 3.18
CA SER A 260 -27.80 -15.22 1.79
C SER A 260 -29.03 -15.44 0.92
N ASP A 261 -29.33 -14.48 0.04
CA ASP A 261 -30.32 -14.65 -1.02
C ASP A 261 -29.65 -15.36 -2.20
N ALA A 262 -29.57 -16.69 -2.16
CA ALA A 262 -29.19 -17.47 -3.34
C ALA A 262 -30.35 -17.48 -4.35
N PRO A 263 -30.13 -17.16 -5.64
CA PRO A 263 -31.13 -17.40 -6.66
C PRO A 263 -31.54 -18.88 -6.63
N THR A 264 -32.85 -19.16 -6.70
CA THR A 264 -33.40 -20.53 -6.57
C THR A 264 -32.80 -21.55 -7.57
N ASP A 265 -32.19 -21.07 -8.65
CA ASP A 265 -31.63 -21.88 -9.74
C ASP A 265 -30.10 -22.05 -9.68
N GLN A 266 -29.41 -21.49 -8.66
CA GLN A 266 -27.95 -21.58 -8.57
C GLN A 266 -27.47 -21.93 -7.16
N ARG A 267 -26.71 -23.04 -7.07
CA ARG A 267 -26.04 -23.43 -5.82
C ARG A 267 -24.76 -22.61 -5.62
N LEU A 268 -24.62 -22.01 -4.44
CA LEU A 268 -23.43 -21.29 -4.02
C LEU A 268 -22.34 -22.28 -3.61
N GLN A 269 -21.08 -22.04 -3.99
CA GLN A 269 -20.00 -22.95 -3.56
C GLN A 269 -19.67 -22.69 -2.10
N LEU A 270 -19.58 -23.75 -1.31
CA LEU A 270 -19.20 -23.70 0.10
C LEU A 270 -18.01 -24.62 0.34
N VAL A 271 -16.96 -24.13 0.97
CA VAL A 271 -15.86 -24.97 1.47
C VAL A 271 -15.69 -24.68 2.94
N VAL A 272 -15.80 -25.72 3.77
CA VAL A 272 -15.61 -25.62 5.22
C VAL A 272 -14.33 -26.31 5.61
N ARG A 273 -13.52 -25.66 6.44
CA ARG A 273 -12.36 -26.29 7.04
C ARG A 273 -12.80 -27.19 8.19
N ILE A 274 -12.47 -28.47 8.07
CA ILE A 274 -12.66 -29.48 9.11
C ILE A 274 -11.39 -30.34 9.11
N ASP A 275 -10.56 -30.17 10.16
CA ASP A 275 -9.24 -30.80 10.20
C ASP A 275 -9.30 -32.29 10.60
N ASP A 276 -10.37 -32.73 11.28
CA ASP A 276 -10.60 -34.15 11.58
C ASP A 276 -11.31 -34.86 10.41
N PRO A 277 -10.72 -35.93 9.83
CA PRO A 277 -11.26 -36.57 8.63
C PRO A 277 -12.59 -37.30 8.88
N TRP A 278 -12.79 -37.84 10.09
CA TRP A 278 -14.05 -38.51 10.43
C TRP A 278 -15.19 -37.50 10.58
N GLN A 279 -14.91 -36.35 11.19
CA GLN A 279 -15.84 -35.24 11.29
C GLN A 279 -16.15 -34.66 9.91
N ALA A 280 -15.14 -34.52 9.03
CA ALA A 280 -15.34 -34.04 7.67
C ALA A 280 -16.29 -34.95 6.87
N GLU A 281 -16.10 -36.27 6.95
CA GLU A 281 -16.97 -37.23 6.28
C GLU A 281 -18.38 -37.26 6.86
N ALA A 282 -18.50 -37.21 8.20
CA ALA A 282 -19.78 -37.10 8.88
C ALA A 282 -20.53 -35.83 8.44
N TRP A 283 -19.83 -34.69 8.33
CA TRP A 283 -20.41 -33.43 7.87
C TRP A 283 -20.87 -33.50 6.39
N ARG A 284 -20.05 -34.06 5.49
CA ARG A 284 -20.43 -34.28 4.09
C ARG A 284 -21.72 -35.12 4.00
N SER A 285 -21.80 -36.20 4.78
CA SER A 285 -22.97 -37.10 4.79
C SER A 285 -24.26 -36.39 5.21
N GLN A 286 -24.19 -35.44 6.16
CA GLN A 286 -25.33 -34.67 6.63
C GLN A 286 -25.86 -33.70 5.56
N LEU A 287 -24.97 -33.16 4.71
CA LEU A 287 -25.37 -32.24 3.64
C LEU A 287 -26.02 -32.94 2.45
N PHE A 288 -25.58 -34.14 2.08
CA PHE A 288 -26.21 -34.90 1.00
C PHE A 288 -27.68 -35.28 1.31
N GLY A 289 -28.06 -35.30 2.60
CA GLY A 289 -29.43 -35.52 3.05
C GLY A 289 -30.34 -34.29 3.02
N ARG A 290 -29.82 -33.07 2.79
CA ARG A 290 -30.62 -31.84 2.70
C ARG A 290 -31.01 -31.55 1.24
N THR A 291 -32.25 -31.87 0.88
CA THR A 291 -32.83 -31.67 -0.47
C THR A 291 -32.90 -30.21 -0.92
N ASP A 292 -32.88 -29.26 0.02
CA ASP A 292 -32.98 -27.81 -0.22
C ASP A 292 -31.64 -27.06 -0.04
N ALA A 293 -30.50 -27.75 -0.13
CA ALA A 293 -29.21 -27.11 0.10
C ALA A 293 -28.90 -26.07 -0.99
N GLN A 294 -29.04 -24.79 -0.66
CA GLN A 294 -28.54 -23.64 -1.43
C GLN A 294 -27.03 -23.71 -1.71
N TRP A 295 -26.32 -24.66 -1.08
CA TRP A 295 -24.88 -24.84 -1.13
C TRP A 295 -24.48 -26.08 -1.94
N ALA A 296 -23.53 -25.91 -2.84
CA ALA A 296 -22.68 -26.97 -3.34
C ALA A 296 -21.45 -27.03 -2.42
N ALA A 297 -21.52 -27.86 -1.38
CA ALA A 297 -20.54 -27.83 -0.32
C ALA A 297 -19.49 -28.94 -0.40
N ASP A 298 -18.32 -28.63 0.13
CA ASP A 298 -17.23 -29.55 0.38
C ASP A 298 -16.54 -29.20 1.71
N ALA A 299 -15.77 -30.16 2.23
CA ALA A 299 -14.91 -29.98 3.39
C ALA A 299 -13.46 -30.13 2.98
N VAL A 300 -12.57 -29.37 3.62
CA VAL A 300 -11.12 -29.47 3.41
C VAL A 300 -10.41 -29.53 4.77
N GLY A 301 -9.50 -30.47 4.92
CA GLY A 301 -8.62 -30.54 6.09
C GLY A 301 -7.27 -29.90 5.82
N ARG A 302 -6.57 -29.46 6.88
CA ARG A 302 -5.17 -29.04 6.82
C ARG A 302 -4.25 -30.03 6.09
N TYR A 303 -4.54 -31.33 6.17
CA TYR A 303 -3.70 -32.40 5.62
C TYR A 303 -4.14 -32.88 4.23
N GLU A 304 -5.25 -32.38 3.69
CA GLU A 304 -5.77 -32.78 2.37
C GLU A 304 -5.37 -31.81 1.25
N ALA A 305 -4.84 -30.64 1.60
CA ALA A 305 -4.37 -29.65 0.65
C ALA A 305 -2.95 -30.00 0.14
N THR A 306 -2.86 -30.96 -0.79
CA THR A 306 -1.69 -31.19 -1.65
C THR A 306 -2.03 -30.95 -3.10
#